data_AF-A0ABD3HZC8-F1
#
_entry.id   AF-A0ABD3HZC8-F1
#
_cell.length_a   1.000
_cell.length_b   1.000
_cell.length_c   1.000
_cell.angle_alpha   90.00
_cell.angle_beta   90.00
_cell.angle_gamma   90.00
#
_symmetry.space_group_name_H-M   'P 1'
#
loop_
_entity.id
_entity.type
_entity.pdbx_description
1 polymer ?
#
loop_
_entity_poly.entity_id
_entity_poly.type
_entity_poly.pdbx_seq_one_letter_code
_entity_poly.pdbx_strand_id
1 'polypeptide(L)'
;MDAITISVRNKLTHQQPLMATTLSLLLVTFTASVVDAAVCWSSCTVSMCCNSQNGVCGEPGTRACGSGCISGPCMNELTPYNVGRVKDYTLASVVTPAMFAELFPTRLRSFYTYEAFILAASAFPEFGTTGNKDMQKREAAAFLAHIQVQTAGLSVIEAGDSDDFCYLGLVGGVASACTAGKKYYPRGPMQQTWNYNYNLASEAVGEDLLAKPELVSENPTISFNPCNENSQIDSRTCI
;
A
#
# COMPACT_ATOMS: atom_id res chain seq x y z
N MET A 1 -27.67 85.61 21.95
CA MET A 1 -26.56 84.68 22.19
C MET A 1 -26.14 84.13 20.84
N ASP A 2 -25.73 85.01 19.95
CA ASP A 2 -24.39 85.59 19.82
C ASP A 2 -23.52 84.71 18.93
N ALA A 3 -23.28 85.26 17.74
CA ALA A 3 -22.46 84.74 16.68
C ALA A 3 -20.99 84.76 17.10
N ILE A 4 -20.23 83.73 16.73
CA ILE A 4 -18.78 83.88 16.51
C ILE A 4 -18.39 83.10 15.26
N THR A 5 -18.19 83.89 14.21
CA THR A 5 -17.45 83.60 12.98
C THR A 5 -15.96 83.49 13.32
N ILE A 6 -15.24 82.46 12.85
CA ILE A 6 -13.78 82.56 12.63
C ILE A 6 -13.43 82.04 11.23
N SER A 7 -12.72 82.91 10.54
CA SER A 7 -12.31 82.90 9.15
C SER A 7 -11.02 82.11 8.93
N VAL A 8 -11.07 81.24 7.92
CA VAL A 8 -10.10 80.98 6.83
C VAL A 8 -8.60 81.07 7.13
N ARG A 9 -7.88 79.96 6.87
CA ARG A 9 -6.61 80.02 6.12
C ARG A 9 -6.55 78.94 5.04
N ASN A 10 -6.45 79.46 3.83
CA ASN A 10 -6.18 78.82 2.55
C ASN A 10 -4.82 78.10 2.54
N LYS A 11 -4.72 76.94 1.89
CA LYS A 11 -3.71 76.68 0.83
C LYS A 11 -3.73 75.26 0.26
N LEU A 12 -3.63 75.23 -1.09
CA LEU A 12 -2.92 74.27 -1.97
C LEU A 12 -3.79 73.39 -2.90
N THR A 13 -3.96 73.95 -4.11
CA THR A 13 -3.66 73.36 -5.44
C THR A 13 -4.23 71.98 -5.84
N HIS A 14 -5.23 72.06 -6.72
CA HIS A 14 -5.28 71.52 -8.10
C HIS A 14 -5.45 69.99 -8.32
N GLN A 15 -6.68 69.57 -8.65
CA GLN A 15 -7.00 68.33 -9.39
C GLN A 15 -7.95 68.71 -10.55
N GLN A 16 -7.47 68.72 -11.80
CA GLN A 16 -7.49 67.69 -12.86
C GLN A 16 -8.73 67.76 -13.77
N PRO A 17 -8.57 67.81 -15.12
CA PRO A 17 -9.66 67.56 -16.07
C PRO A 17 -9.64 66.13 -16.65
N LEU A 18 -10.78 65.80 -17.25
CA LEU A 18 -11.22 64.62 -18.01
C LEU A 18 -10.13 63.85 -18.80
N MET A 19 -10.34 62.53 -18.97
CA MET A 19 -10.31 61.80 -20.26
C MET A 19 -10.81 60.35 -20.08
N ALA A 20 -11.70 59.93 -20.99
CA ALA A 20 -12.30 58.61 -21.06
C ALA A 20 -11.30 57.54 -21.55
N THR A 21 -11.36 56.31 -21.01
CA THR A 21 -10.89 55.11 -21.70
C THR A 21 -11.73 53.89 -21.31
N THR A 22 -12.14 53.16 -22.35
CA THR A 22 -12.94 51.93 -22.34
C THR A 22 -12.11 50.73 -21.87
N LEU A 23 -12.53 50.04 -20.81
CA LEU A 23 -11.88 48.81 -20.35
C LEU A 23 -12.72 47.59 -20.76
N SER A 24 -12.39 47.00 -21.90
CA SER A 24 -12.84 45.65 -22.28
C SER A 24 -12.09 44.64 -21.42
N LEU A 25 -12.78 44.03 -20.47
CA LEU A 25 -12.24 42.99 -19.60
C LEU A 25 -12.08 41.69 -20.42
N LEU A 26 -10.90 41.46 -20.96
CA LEU A 26 -10.53 40.16 -21.55
C LEU A 26 -10.31 39.18 -20.38
N LEU A 27 -11.35 38.43 -20.02
CA LEU A 27 -11.20 37.30 -19.10
C LEU A 27 -10.49 36.18 -19.87
N VAL A 28 -9.16 36.14 -19.79
CA VAL A 28 -8.39 34.96 -20.19
C VAL A 28 -8.76 33.87 -19.19
N THR A 29 -9.75 33.05 -19.54
CA THR A 29 -9.98 31.78 -18.85
C THR A 29 -8.78 30.92 -19.14
N PHE A 30 -7.82 30.93 -18.23
CA PHE A 30 -6.81 29.88 -18.16
C PHE A 30 -7.59 28.61 -17.81
N THR A 31 -7.98 27.82 -18.81
CA THR A 31 -8.29 26.43 -18.56
C THR A 31 -6.97 25.80 -18.16
N ALA A 32 -6.64 25.88 -16.86
CA ALA A 32 -5.84 24.82 -16.30
C ALA A 32 -6.62 23.57 -16.66
N SER A 33 -6.07 22.75 -17.55
CA SER A 33 -6.52 21.38 -17.70
C SER A 33 -6.29 20.76 -16.34
N VAL A 34 -7.28 20.87 -15.46
CA VAL A 34 -7.47 19.91 -14.39
C VAL A 34 -7.61 18.61 -15.17
N VAL A 35 -6.52 17.84 -15.20
CA VAL A 35 -6.58 16.44 -15.57
C VAL A 35 -7.51 15.84 -14.53
N ASP A 36 -8.79 15.77 -14.89
CA ASP A 36 -9.82 15.22 -14.02
C ASP A 36 -9.36 13.83 -13.59
N ALA A 37 -9.52 13.53 -12.30
CA ALA A 37 -9.32 12.19 -11.76
C ALA A 37 -10.08 11.11 -12.57
N ALA A 38 -11.08 11.50 -13.37
CA ALA A 38 -11.81 10.68 -14.33
C ALA A 38 -10.93 9.91 -15.34
N VAL A 39 -9.76 10.42 -15.73
CA VAL A 39 -8.88 9.74 -16.71
C VAL A 39 -8.37 8.39 -16.20
N CYS A 40 -8.14 8.26 -14.89
CA CYS A 40 -7.65 7.03 -14.28
C CYS A 40 -8.67 5.90 -14.29
N TRP A 41 -9.97 6.23 -14.26
CA TRP A 41 -11.04 5.24 -14.12
C TRP A 41 -11.50 4.67 -15.47
N SER A 42 -11.20 5.34 -16.59
CA SER A 42 -11.58 4.88 -17.93
C SER A 42 -10.49 4.09 -18.66
N SER A 43 -9.22 4.18 -18.22
CA SER A 43 -8.07 3.81 -19.07
C SER A 43 -7.07 2.85 -18.41
N CYS A 44 -7.11 2.65 -17.09
CA CYS A 44 -6.16 1.81 -16.38
C CYS A 44 -6.81 0.51 -15.88
N THR A 45 -6.08 -0.61 -15.98
CA THR A 45 -6.49 -1.86 -15.32
C THR A 45 -6.18 -1.78 -13.82
N VAL A 46 -6.87 -2.59 -13.01
CA VAL A 46 -6.67 -2.63 -11.54
C VAL A 46 -5.24 -2.97 -11.10
N SER A 47 -4.44 -3.57 -11.99
CA SER A 47 -3.05 -3.95 -11.76
C SER A 47 -2.02 -2.87 -12.15
N MET A 48 -2.47 -1.71 -12.66
CA MET A 48 -1.62 -0.62 -13.12
C MET A 48 -1.76 0.63 -12.24
N CYS A 49 -0.67 1.36 -12.07
CA CYS A 49 -0.63 2.65 -11.42
C CYS A 49 -1.22 3.74 -12.32
N CYS A 50 -1.93 4.71 -11.76
CA CYS A 50 -2.37 5.90 -12.47
C CYS A 50 -1.84 7.19 -11.85
N ASN A 51 -1.21 8.04 -12.65
CA ASN A 51 -0.67 9.32 -12.21
C ASN A 51 -1.61 10.49 -12.49
N SER A 52 -2.02 11.20 -11.44
CA SER A 52 -2.93 12.34 -11.50
C SER A 52 -2.40 13.55 -12.26
N GLN A 53 -1.08 13.72 -12.39
CA GLN A 53 -0.50 14.88 -13.06
C GLN A 53 -0.58 14.77 -14.60
N ASN A 54 -0.68 13.56 -15.12
CA ASN A 54 -0.63 13.31 -16.57
C ASN A 54 -1.62 12.25 -17.08
N GLY A 55 -2.40 11.60 -16.20
CA GLY A 55 -3.38 10.57 -16.55
C GLY A 55 -2.76 9.28 -17.13
N VAL A 56 -1.46 9.05 -16.93
CA VAL A 56 -0.75 7.90 -17.52
C VAL A 56 -0.91 6.66 -16.63
N CYS A 57 -1.29 5.55 -17.26
CA CYS A 57 -1.25 4.22 -16.66
C CYS A 57 0.14 3.60 -16.83
N GLY A 58 0.63 2.88 -15.83
CA GLY A 58 1.89 2.14 -15.95
C GLY A 58 1.95 0.94 -15.03
N GLU A 59 2.77 -0.04 -15.42
CA GLU A 59 3.06 -1.19 -14.57
C GLU A 59 3.85 -0.78 -13.31
N PRO A 60 3.79 -1.59 -12.24
CA PRO A 60 4.61 -1.41 -11.04
C PRO A 60 6.07 -1.13 -11.39
N GLY A 61 6.67 -0.12 -10.74
CA GLY A 61 8.07 0.27 -10.97
C GLY A 61 8.29 1.25 -12.14
N THR A 62 7.25 1.65 -12.87
CA THR A 62 7.34 2.75 -13.83
C THR A 62 7.13 4.10 -13.15
N ARG A 63 7.50 5.19 -13.85
CA ARG A 63 7.28 6.57 -13.35
C ARG A 63 5.80 6.90 -13.08
N ALA A 64 4.86 6.16 -13.69
CA ALA A 64 3.42 6.31 -13.43
C ALA A 64 3.07 5.98 -11.97
N CYS A 65 3.82 5.08 -11.34
CA CYS A 65 3.66 4.73 -9.93
C CYS A 65 4.37 5.70 -8.97
N GLY A 66 5.13 6.68 -9.47
CA GLY A 66 5.88 7.61 -8.62
C GLY A 66 5.04 8.78 -8.09
N SER A 67 5.72 9.90 -7.89
CA SER A 67 5.10 11.17 -7.45
C SER A 67 3.86 11.54 -8.28
N GLY A 68 2.75 11.82 -7.61
CA GLY A 68 1.45 12.09 -8.23
C GLY A 68 0.62 10.85 -8.57
N CYS A 69 1.02 9.63 -8.22
CA CYS A 69 0.19 8.44 -8.35
C CYS A 69 -1.04 8.47 -7.40
N ILE A 70 -2.22 8.18 -7.93
CA ILE A 70 -3.50 8.26 -7.18
C ILE A 70 -4.32 6.96 -7.18
N SER A 71 -3.97 5.96 -7.99
CA SER A 71 -4.62 4.63 -7.94
C SER A 71 -3.66 3.55 -8.43
N GLY A 72 -3.92 2.29 -8.04
CA GLY A 72 -3.02 1.16 -8.31
C GLY A 72 -1.86 1.09 -7.30
N PRO A 73 -0.81 0.30 -7.58
CA PRO A 73 0.33 0.10 -6.66
C PRO A 73 1.28 1.31 -6.66
N CYS A 74 0.78 2.45 -6.17
CA CYS A 74 1.51 3.69 -6.06
C CYS A 74 2.70 3.57 -5.09
N MET A 75 3.82 4.19 -5.46
CA MET A 75 4.97 4.41 -4.59
C MET A 75 4.69 5.63 -3.74
N ASN A 76 4.61 5.45 -2.41
CA ASN A 76 4.35 6.56 -1.49
C ASN A 76 5.43 7.64 -1.64
N GLU A 77 5.00 8.88 -1.87
CA GLU A 77 5.89 10.05 -1.89
C GLU A 77 6.53 10.27 -0.52
N LEU A 78 7.85 10.11 -0.47
CA LEU A 78 8.68 10.54 0.66
C LEU A 78 8.78 12.07 0.67
N THR A 79 8.49 12.68 1.82
CA THR A 79 8.57 14.13 2.06
C THR A 79 10.00 14.67 1.92
N PRO A 80 10.19 15.95 1.52
CA PRO A 80 11.51 16.52 1.28
C PRO A 80 12.15 17.02 2.58
N TYR A 81 12.66 16.12 3.41
CA TYR A 81 13.68 16.46 4.40
C TYR A 81 14.66 15.29 4.57
N ASN A 82 15.93 15.54 4.24
CA ASN A 82 17.08 14.61 4.21
C ASN A 82 17.41 13.94 2.87
N VAL A 83 17.65 14.77 1.83
CA VAL A 83 18.43 14.35 0.65
C VAL A 83 19.90 14.21 1.05
N GLY A 84 20.27 13.01 1.49
CA GLY A 84 21.65 12.69 1.84
C GLY A 84 21.82 11.24 2.31
N ARG A 85 21.87 10.29 1.36
CA ARG A 85 21.98 8.83 1.56
C ARG A 85 20.73 8.13 2.10
N VAL A 86 19.71 8.01 1.27
CA VAL A 86 18.87 6.80 1.28
C VAL A 86 19.18 6.07 -0.03
N LYS A 87 19.93 4.97 0.04
CA LYS A 87 19.80 3.94 -0.98
C LYS A 87 18.48 3.27 -0.65
N ASP A 88 17.53 3.20 -1.57
CA ASP A 88 16.28 2.45 -1.39
C ASP A 88 16.62 0.99 -1.05
N TYR A 89 16.65 0.66 0.23
CA TYR A 89 16.87 -0.70 0.70
C TYR A 89 15.51 -1.38 0.77
N THR A 90 15.11 -1.99 -0.33
CA THR A 90 13.93 -2.85 -0.39
C THR A 90 14.30 -4.27 0.03
N LEU A 91 13.32 -5.09 0.41
CA LEU A 91 13.53 -6.52 0.65
C LEU A 91 14.21 -7.22 -0.55
N ALA A 92 13.92 -6.79 -1.78
CA ALA A 92 14.54 -7.32 -2.99
C ALA A 92 16.07 -7.07 -3.04
N SER A 93 16.58 -6.04 -2.35
CA SER A 93 18.01 -5.79 -2.19
C SER A 93 18.68 -6.71 -1.15
N VAL A 94 17.89 -7.34 -0.27
CA VAL A 94 18.33 -8.26 0.78
C VAL A 94 18.22 -9.71 0.29
N VAL A 95 17.10 -10.07 -0.32
CA VAL A 95 16.81 -11.39 -0.88
C VAL A 95 16.62 -11.24 -2.38
N THR A 96 17.64 -11.60 -3.16
CA THR A 96 17.57 -11.55 -4.62
C THR A 96 16.78 -12.73 -5.19
N PRO A 97 16.30 -12.68 -6.45
CA PRO A 97 15.64 -13.83 -7.09
C PRO A 97 16.52 -15.09 -7.09
N ALA A 98 17.84 -14.92 -7.32
CA ALA A 98 18.79 -16.02 -7.32
C ALA A 98 18.92 -16.66 -5.93
N MET A 99 19.01 -15.83 -4.88
CA MET A 99 19.05 -16.32 -3.49
C MET A 99 17.74 -17.05 -3.12
N PHE A 100 16.58 -16.52 -3.51
CA PHE A 100 15.29 -17.18 -3.25
C PHE A 100 15.20 -18.54 -3.97
N ALA A 101 15.69 -18.62 -5.21
CA ALA A 101 15.76 -19.88 -5.95
C ALA A 101 16.74 -20.89 -5.33
N GLU A 102 17.85 -20.42 -4.76
CA GLU A 102 18.83 -21.26 -4.06
C GLU A 102 18.30 -21.77 -2.71
N LEU A 103 17.60 -20.91 -1.96
CA LEU A 103 17.00 -21.27 -0.67
C LEU A 103 15.86 -22.28 -0.82
N PHE A 104 15.08 -22.19 -1.89
CA PHE A 104 13.92 -23.06 -2.14
C PHE A 104 14.04 -23.81 -3.47
N PRO A 105 15.00 -24.74 -3.62
CA PRO A 105 15.26 -25.41 -4.89
C PRO A 105 14.09 -26.31 -5.35
N THR A 106 13.34 -26.86 -4.38
CA THR A 106 12.22 -27.79 -4.55
C THR A 106 10.85 -27.11 -4.53
N ARG A 107 10.79 -25.78 -4.49
CA ARG A 107 9.50 -25.06 -4.41
C ARG A 107 8.57 -25.40 -5.56
N LEU A 108 7.27 -25.35 -5.31
CA LEU A 108 6.24 -25.37 -6.35
C LEU A 108 6.31 -24.09 -7.19
N ARG A 109 7.15 -24.10 -8.23
CA ARG A 109 7.51 -22.91 -8.99
C ARG A 109 6.34 -22.22 -9.69
N SER A 110 5.29 -22.98 -10.01
CA SER A 110 4.05 -22.47 -10.61
C SER A 110 3.18 -21.68 -9.64
N PHE A 111 3.38 -21.84 -8.33
CA PHE A 111 2.61 -21.16 -7.30
C PHE A 111 3.48 -20.16 -6.53
N TYR A 112 4.50 -20.63 -5.81
CA TYR A 112 5.35 -19.78 -4.99
C TYR A 112 6.42 -19.09 -5.82
N THR A 113 6.08 -17.97 -6.45
CA THR A 113 7.01 -17.17 -7.25
C THR A 113 7.74 -16.13 -6.41
N TYR A 114 8.91 -15.67 -6.89
CA TYR A 114 9.66 -14.61 -6.21
C TYR A 114 8.90 -13.28 -6.31
N GLU A 115 8.22 -13.05 -7.43
CA GLU A 115 7.41 -11.88 -7.70
C GLU A 115 6.24 -11.80 -6.72
N ALA A 116 5.57 -12.92 -6.44
CA ALA A 116 4.50 -12.97 -5.43
C ALA A 116 5.04 -12.71 -4.02
N PHE A 117 6.21 -13.24 -3.67
CA PHE A 117 6.88 -12.98 -2.40
C PHE A 117 7.21 -11.48 -2.22
N ILE A 118 7.82 -10.84 -3.21
CA ILE A 118 8.15 -9.41 -3.15
C ILE A 118 6.89 -8.54 -3.17
N LEU A 119 5.88 -8.91 -3.95
CA LEU A 119 4.61 -8.18 -4.00
C LEU A 119 3.88 -8.26 -2.65
N ALA A 120 3.81 -9.44 -2.03
CA ALA A 120 3.24 -9.58 -0.69
C ALA A 120 4.03 -8.79 0.37
N ALA A 121 5.36 -8.87 0.33
CA ALA A 121 6.21 -8.10 1.25
C ALA A 121 6.04 -6.58 1.10
N SER A 122 5.60 -6.07 -0.06
CA SER A 122 5.36 -4.65 -0.25
C SER A 122 4.23 -4.10 0.63
N ALA A 123 3.33 -4.96 1.12
CA ALA A 123 2.32 -4.61 2.13
C ALA A 123 2.93 -4.38 3.54
N PHE A 124 4.19 -4.76 3.75
CA PHE A 124 4.91 -4.63 5.03
C PHE A 124 6.22 -3.87 4.80
N PRO A 125 6.18 -2.53 4.65
CA PRO A 125 7.35 -1.76 4.24
C PRO A 125 8.53 -1.86 5.21
N GLU A 126 8.30 -2.23 6.47
CA GLU A 126 9.34 -2.44 7.50
C GLU A 126 10.04 -3.81 7.42
N PHE A 127 9.42 -4.80 6.78
CA PHE A 127 9.93 -6.18 6.73
C PHE A 127 11.21 -6.27 5.89
N GLY A 128 12.31 -6.64 6.55
CA GLY A 128 13.62 -6.77 5.93
C GLY A 128 14.23 -5.42 5.53
N THR A 129 13.66 -4.30 6.00
CA THR A 129 14.17 -2.94 5.74
C THR A 129 14.52 -2.20 7.04
N THR A 130 14.16 -2.76 8.20
CA THR A 130 14.38 -2.13 9.51
C THR A 130 15.79 -2.35 10.07
N GLY A 131 16.38 -1.30 10.62
CA GLY A 131 17.69 -1.36 11.27
C GLY A 131 18.87 -1.39 10.29
N ASN A 132 19.99 -1.99 10.71
CA ASN A 132 21.18 -2.11 9.86
C ASN A 132 21.11 -3.35 8.94
N LYS A 133 22.03 -3.43 7.97
CA LYS A 133 22.05 -4.52 6.97
C LYS A 133 22.08 -5.93 7.56
N ASP A 134 22.74 -6.12 8.69
CA ASP A 134 22.80 -7.43 9.33
C ASP A 134 21.48 -7.77 10.04
N MET A 135 20.77 -6.77 10.57
CA MET A 135 19.41 -6.96 11.09
C MET A 135 18.43 -7.30 9.98
N GLN A 136 18.43 -6.55 8.89
CA GLN A 136 17.59 -6.79 7.71
C GLN A 136 17.79 -8.20 7.14
N LYS A 137 19.05 -8.62 6.97
CA LYS A 137 19.39 -10.00 6.55
C LYS A 137 18.92 -11.05 7.54
N ARG A 138 19.06 -10.80 8.84
CA ARG A 138 18.62 -11.74 9.89
C ARG A 138 17.11 -11.88 9.94
N GLU A 139 16.38 -10.78 9.82
CA GLU A 139 14.91 -10.78 9.77
C GLU A 139 14.41 -11.58 8.56
N ALA A 140 14.89 -11.27 7.36
CA ALA A 140 14.53 -12.01 6.15
C ALA A 140 14.93 -13.50 6.26
N ALA A 141 16.13 -13.79 6.77
CA ALA A 141 16.57 -15.18 6.94
C ALA A 141 15.72 -15.94 7.96
N ALA A 142 15.29 -15.31 9.06
CA ALA A 142 14.45 -15.94 10.07
C ALA A 142 13.08 -16.32 9.49
N PHE A 143 12.43 -15.40 8.77
CA PHE A 143 11.16 -15.66 8.10
C PHE A 143 11.27 -16.79 7.08
N LEU A 144 12.26 -16.72 6.19
CA LEU A 144 12.47 -17.74 5.16
C LEU A 144 12.82 -19.11 5.76
N ALA A 145 13.54 -19.15 6.88
CA ALA A 145 13.81 -20.39 7.61
C ALA A 145 12.54 -20.98 8.25
N HIS A 146 11.62 -20.13 8.72
CA HIS A 146 10.33 -20.59 9.24
C HIS A 146 9.51 -21.24 8.12
N ILE A 147 9.37 -20.54 6.98
CA ILE A 147 8.70 -21.06 5.79
C ILE A 147 9.31 -22.40 5.35
N GLN A 148 10.64 -22.50 5.34
CA GLN A 148 11.35 -23.71 4.95
C GLN A 148 10.88 -24.92 5.76
N VAL A 149 10.73 -24.77 7.08
CA VAL A 149 10.29 -25.85 7.97
C VAL A 149 8.80 -26.13 7.78
N GLN A 150 7.95 -25.10 7.77
CA GLN A 150 6.50 -25.27 7.70
C GLN A 150 6.03 -25.95 6.40
N THR A 151 6.70 -25.67 5.29
CA THR A 151 6.26 -26.12 3.95
C THR A 151 7.22 -27.09 3.27
N ALA A 152 8.21 -27.61 4.00
CA ALA A 152 9.30 -28.41 3.45
C ALA A 152 9.93 -27.74 2.21
N GLY A 153 10.31 -26.46 2.38
CA GLY A 153 10.90 -25.63 1.34
C GLY A 153 9.93 -25.25 0.21
N LEU A 154 8.75 -24.76 0.59
CA LEU A 154 7.70 -24.31 -0.34
C LEU A 154 7.25 -25.41 -1.32
N SER A 155 7.34 -26.67 -0.91
CA SER A 155 6.86 -27.82 -1.70
C SER A 155 5.40 -28.17 -1.41
N VAL A 156 4.82 -27.55 -0.38
CA VAL A 156 3.45 -27.77 0.09
C VAL A 156 2.69 -26.44 0.13
N ILE A 157 1.48 -26.43 -0.44
CA ILE A 157 0.54 -25.31 -0.31
C ILE A 157 -0.42 -25.58 0.84
N GLU A 158 -1.06 -26.74 0.83
CA GLU A 158 -1.96 -27.20 1.89
C GLU A 158 -1.38 -28.47 2.50
N ALA A 159 -1.15 -28.51 3.81
CA ALA A 159 -0.78 -29.76 4.47
C ALA A 159 -1.96 -30.72 4.58
N GLY A 160 -3.20 -30.19 4.52
CA GLY A 160 -4.44 -30.95 4.59
C GLY A 160 -4.66 -31.60 5.96
N ASP A 161 -5.91 -31.68 6.39
CA ASP A 161 -6.28 -32.38 7.63
C ASP A 161 -7.77 -32.80 7.56
N SER A 162 -8.12 -33.79 8.37
CA SER A 162 -9.50 -34.19 8.60
C SER A 162 -10.33 -33.16 9.37
N ASP A 163 -9.72 -32.44 10.31
CA ASP A 163 -10.35 -31.42 11.15
C ASP A 163 -10.74 -30.18 10.30
N ASP A 164 -11.79 -29.48 10.71
CA ASP A 164 -12.23 -28.23 10.08
C ASP A 164 -11.49 -27.00 10.62
N PHE A 165 -10.79 -27.13 11.75
CA PHE A 165 -10.11 -26.03 12.46
C PHE A 165 -11.06 -24.85 12.73
N CYS A 166 -12.31 -25.19 13.04
CA CYS A 166 -13.33 -24.26 13.44
C CYS A 166 -13.35 -24.13 14.96
N TYR A 167 -12.90 -22.99 15.47
CA TYR A 167 -13.05 -22.63 16.88
C TYR A 167 -14.27 -21.74 17.08
N LEU A 168 -15.27 -22.24 17.80
CA LEU A 168 -16.46 -21.48 18.19
C LEU A 168 -16.22 -20.81 19.55
N GLY A 169 -15.70 -19.58 19.54
CA GLY A 169 -15.43 -18.81 20.74
C GLY A 169 -14.80 -17.45 20.46
N LEU A 170 -14.37 -16.76 21.53
CA LEU A 170 -13.61 -15.51 21.45
C LEU A 170 -12.11 -15.81 21.61
N VAL A 171 -11.30 -15.39 20.64
CA VAL A 171 -9.83 -15.42 20.75
C VAL A 171 -9.34 -13.98 20.66
N GLY A 172 -8.68 -13.49 21.71
CA GLY A 172 -8.20 -12.10 21.76
C GLY A 172 -9.30 -11.03 21.64
N GLY A 173 -10.55 -11.38 21.97
CA GLY A 173 -11.72 -10.48 21.81
C GLY A 173 -12.38 -10.54 20.42
N VAL A 174 -11.83 -11.32 19.49
CA VAL A 174 -12.40 -11.51 18.15
C VAL A 174 -13.31 -12.73 18.16
N ALA A 175 -14.59 -12.53 17.86
CA ALA A 175 -15.51 -13.61 17.54
C ALA A 175 -15.34 -13.99 16.07
N SER A 176 -14.96 -15.24 15.79
CA SER A 176 -14.94 -15.77 14.44
C SER A 176 -16.01 -16.84 14.31
N ALA A 177 -17.07 -16.55 13.56
CA ALA A 177 -18.06 -17.55 13.20
C ALA A 177 -17.53 -18.35 12.00
N CYS A 178 -17.52 -19.68 12.11
CA CYS A 178 -17.09 -20.51 11.00
C CYS A 178 -18.12 -20.48 9.87
N THR A 179 -17.63 -20.33 8.64
CA THR A 179 -18.49 -20.41 7.46
C THR A 179 -18.86 -21.87 7.19
N ALA A 180 -20.15 -22.14 7.01
CA ALA A 180 -20.63 -23.51 6.77
C ALA A 180 -19.93 -24.15 5.55
N GLY A 181 -19.42 -25.37 5.73
CA GLY A 181 -18.72 -26.12 4.69
C GLY A 181 -17.29 -25.66 4.41
N LYS A 182 -16.77 -24.66 5.13
CA LYS A 182 -15.39 -24.20 5.02
C LYS A 182 -14.51 -24.86 6.07
N LYS A 183 -13.23 -25.02 5.71
CA LYS A 183 -12.19 -25.58 6.56
C LYS A 183 -10.98 -24.67 6.61
N TYR A 184 -10.41 -24.54 7.79
CA TYR A 184 -9.30 -23.63 8.10
C TYR A 184 -8.02 -24.39 8.45
N TYR A 185 -7.82 -25.55 7.82
CA TYR A 185 -6.59 -26.32 7.93
C TYR A 185 -5.38 -25.52 7.40
N PRO A 186 -4.15 -25.97 7.69
CA PRO A 186 -2.93 -25.25 7.33
C PRO A 186 -2.80 -24.95 5.82
N ARG A 187 -2.57 -23.67 5.46
CA ARG A 187 -2.30 -23.22 4.09
C ARG A 187 -1.16 -22.20 3.99
N GLY A 188 -0.49 -22.17 2.84
CA GLY A 188 0.51 -21.17 2.47
C GLY A 188 1.86 -21.32 3.20
N PRO A 189 2.78 -20.37 3.03
CA PRO A 189 4.15 -20.40 3.54
C PRO A 189 4.24 -20.49 5.07
N MET A 190 3.31 -19.85 5.78
CA MET A 190 3.23 -19.89 7.24
C MET A 190 2.30 -20.98 7.77
N GLN A 191 1.71 -21.80 6.88
CA GLN A 191 0.78 -22.87 7.24
C GLN A 191 -0.34 -22.35 8.18
N GLN A 192 -0.93 -21.22 7.79
CA GLN A 192 -1.96 -20.52 8.56
C GLN A 192 -3.17 -21.42 8.79
N THR A 193 -3.59 -21.49 10.04
CA THR A 193 -4.57 -22.44 10.54
C THR A 193 -5.57 -21.72 11.45
N TRP A 194 -6.78 -22.25 11.61
CA TRP A 194 -7.88 -21.75 12.44
C TRP A 194 -8.65 -20.55 11.89
N ASN A 195 -9.98 -20.64 11.96
CA ASN A 195 -10.93 -19.61 11.52
C ASN A 195 -10.62 -18.19 12.02
N TYR A 196 -10.11 -18.02 13.23
CA TYR A 196 -9.78 -16.68 13.76
C TYR A 196 -8.58 -16.05 13.04
N ASN A 197 -7.57 -16.83 12.64
CA ASN A 197 -6.43 -16.31 11.88
C ASN A 197 -6.84 -15.93 10.46
N TYR A 198 -7.69 -16.74 9.82
CA TYR A 198 -8.27 -16.39 8.52
C TYR A 198 -9.10 -15.10 8.61
N ASN A 199 -9.89 -14.93 9.67
CA ASN A 199 -10.66 -13.70 9.87
C ASN A 199 -9.77 -12.46 10.02
N LEU A 200 -8.67 -12.57 10.76
CA LEU A 200 -7.72 -11.47 10.95
C LEU A 200 -6.97 -11.13 9.66
N ALA A 201 -6.61 -12.15 8.88
CA ALA A 201 -5.97 -11.99 7.59
C ALA A 201 -6.90 -11.32 6.56
N SER A 202 -8.23 -11.48 6.68
CA SER A 202 -9.19 -10.91 5.72
C SER A 202 -9.06 -9.39 5.55
N GLU A 203 -8.89 -8.66 6.65
CA GLU A 203 -8.71 -7.20 6.62
C GLU A 203 -7.43 -6.82 5.89
N ALA A 204 -6.39 -7.63 6.06
CA ALA A 204 -5.09 -7.38 5.50
C ALA A 204 -5.02 -7.52 3.99
N VAL A 205 -5.67 -8.54 3.48
CA VAL A 205 -5.66 -8.85 2.05
C VAL A 205 -6.80 -8.16 1.32
N GLY A 206 -7.76 -7.56 2.04
CA GLY A 206 -8.94 -6.93 1.47
C GLY A 206 -9.95 -7.92 0.88
N GLU A 207 -9.89 -9.18 1.31
CA GLU A 207 -10.72 -10.30 0.85
C GLU A 207 -11.28 -11.06 2.05
N ASP A 208 -12.48 -11.60 1.93
CA ASP A 208 -13.08 -12.39 3.01
C ASP A 208 -12.52 -13.82 3.03
N LEU A 209 -11.38 -14.00 3.70
CA LEU A 209 -10.71 -15.29 3.88
C LEU A 209 -11.45 -16.20 4.87
N LEU A 210 -12.40 -15.68 5.65
CA LEU A 210 -13.25 -16.50 6.51
C LEU A 210 -14.33 -17.22 5.67
N ALA A 211 -14.88 -16.55 4.67
CA ALA A 211 -15.79 -17.15 3.69
C ALA A 211 -15.08 -17.88 2.55
N LYS A 212 -13.85 -17.47 2.21
CA LYS A 212 -13.05 -18.02 1.10
C LYS A 212 -11.62 -18.39 1.54
N PRO A 213 -11.44 -19.31 2.50
CA PRO A 213 -10.11 -19.69 2.97
C PRO A 213 -9.23 -20.33 1.88
N GLU A 214 -9.83 -20.87 0.82
CA GLU A 214 -9.13 -21.37 -0.37
C GLU A 214 -8.30 -20.30 -1.11
N LEU A 215 -8.60 -19.01 -0.94
CA LEU A 215 -7.79 -17.95 -1.59
C LEU A 215 -6.32 -17.99 -1.16
N VAL A 216 -6.02 -18.49 0.04
CA VAL A 216 -4.65 -18.68 0.54
C VAL A 216 -3.89 -19.76 -0.25
N SER A 217 -4.60 -20.73 -0.83
CA SER A 217 -4.01 -21.79 -1.68
C SER A 217 -4.19 -21.57 -3.18
N GLU A 218 -4.98 -20.57 -3.58
CA GLU A 218 -5.23 -20.25 -5.00
C GLU A 218 -4.48 -18.99 -5.48
N ASN A 219 -4.21 -18.03 -4.59
CA ASN A 219 -3.52 -16.79 -4.93
C ASN A 219 -2.18 -16.71 -4.18
N PRO A 220 -1.03 -16.76 -4.88
CA PRO A 220 0.27 -16.79 -4.22
C PRO A 220 0.62 -15.49 -3.49
N THR A 221 0.11 -14.34 -3.93
CA THR A 221 0.32 -13.06 -3.23
C THR A 221 -0.45 -13.03 -1.92
N ILE A 222 -1.70 -13.51 -1.90
CA ILE A 222 -2.48 -13.69 -0.66
C ILE A 222 -1.79 -14.75 0.22
N SER A 223 -1.28 -15.83 -0.38
CA SER A 223 -0.58 -16.90 0.33
C SER A 223 0.63 -16.37 1.13
N PHE A 224 1.45 -15.51 0.53
CA PHE A 224 2.58 -14.87 1.19
C PHE A 224 2.19 -13.72 2.14
N ASN A 225 0.93 -13.29 2.15
CA ASN A 225 0.47 -12.15 2.94
C ASN A 225 -0.47 -12.61 4.07
N PRO A 226 0.07 -12.95 5.25
CA PRO A 226 -0.77 -13.48 6.32
C PRO A 226 -1.55 -12.42 7.12
N CYS A 227 -1.17 -11.12 7.14
CA CYS A 227 -1.77 -10.10 8.03
C CYS A 227 -1.51 -8.64 7.55
N ASN A 228 -2.00 -7.62 8.27
CA ASN A 228 -1.65 -6.21 8.03
C ASN A 228 -1.29 -5.51 9.34
N GLU A 229 -0.73 -4.31 9.21
CA GLU A 229 -0.38 -3.41 10.33
C GLU A 229 -1.57 -2.95 11.19
N ASN A 230 -2.81 -3.13 10.72
CA ASN A 230 -4.03 -2.78 11.44
C ASN A 230 -4.62 -3.95 12.24
N SER A 231 -4.19 -5.18 11.96
CA SER A 231 -4.51 -6.32 12.79
C SER A 231 -3.91 -6.05 14.17
N GLN A 232 -4.67 -6.21 15.25
CA GLN A 232 -4.17 -6.01 16.63
C GLN A 232 -3.12 -7.07 17.05
N ILE A 233 -2.52 -7.72 16.07
CA ILE A 233 -1.45 -8.68 16.17
C ILE A 233 -0.17 -7.95 15.77
N ASP A 234 0.79 -7.90 16.69
CA ASP A 234 2.13 -7.38 16.45
C ASP A 234 2.67 -7.89 15.10
N SER A 235 3.26 -7.02 14.28
CA SER A 235 3.90 -7.36 13.01
C SER A 235 4.90 -8.52 13.14
N ARG A 236 5.43 -8.75 14.35
CA ARG A 236 6.32 -9.88 14.73
C ARG A 236 5.63 -11.22 14.98
N THR A 237 4.30 -11.27 14.94
CA THR A 237 3.52 -12.51 15.03
C THR A 237 3.03 -12.94 13.64
N CYS A 238 3.14 -12.05 12.66
CA CYS A 238 2.75 -12.25 11.27
C CYS A 238 3.94 -12.73 10.41
N ILE A 239 5.15 -12.65 10.97
CA ILE A 239 6.47 -12.96 10.38
C ILE A 239 7.26 -13.79 11.39
#